data_AF-A0A6B3NRK9-F1
#
_entry.id   AF-A0A6B3NRK9-F1
#
_cell.length_a   1.000
_cell.length_b   1.000
_cell.length_c   1.000
_cell.angle_alpha   90.00
_cell.angle_beta   90.00
_cell.angle_gamma   90.00
#
_symmetry.space_group_name_H-M   'P 1'
#
loop_
_entity.id
_entity.type
_entity.pdbx_description
1 polymer ?
#
loop_
_entity_poly.entity_id
_entity_poly.type
_entity_poly.pdbx_seq_one_letter_code
_entity_poly.pdbx_strand_id
1 'polypeptide(L)' 'AIVVSSQFEGKTLVKQHQLVYAALKEAMATEEIHALAIKTYTPEAWKEAS' A
#
# COMPACT_ATOMS: atom_id res chain seq x y z
N ALA A 1 -5.17 3.32 5.91
CA ALA A 1 -5.72 2.38 4.91
C ALA A 1 -4.91 1.09 4.91
N ILE A 2 -5.53 -0.06 4.65
CA ILE A 2 -4.84 -1.36 4.56
C ILE A 2 -4.96 -1.82 3.11
N VAL A 3 -3.82 -2.16 2.49
CA VAL A 3 -3.77 -2.67 1.11
C VAL A 3 -3.14 -4.05 1.14
N VAL A 4 -3.89 -5.04 0.66
CA VAL A 4 -3.43 -6.42 0.55
C VAL A 4 -3.20 -6.75 -0.92
N SER A 5 -1.98 -7.12 -1.29
CA SER A 5 -1.67 -7.50 -2.67
C SER A 5 -0.47 -8.44 -2.75
N SER A 6 -0.55 -9.46 -3.61
CA SER A 6 0.57 -10.37 -3.89
C SER A 6 1.75 -9.66 -4.54
N GLN A 7 1.53 -8.49 -5.15
CA GLN A 7 2.60 -7.70 -5.78
C GLN A 7 3.61 -7.14 -4.77
N PHE A 8 3.30 -7.19 -3.47
CA PHE A 8 4.19 -6.76 -2.40
C PHE A 8 5.21 -7.82 -1.99
N GLU A 9 5.02 -9.07 -2.41
CA GLU A 9 5.92 -10.18 -2.11
C GLU A 9 7.33 -9.91 -2.67
N GLY A 10 8.35 -10.15 -1.84
CA GLY A 10 9.75 -9.89 -2.18
C GLY A 10 10.13 -8.42 -2.41
N LYS A 11 9.20 -7.47 -2.21
CA LYS A 11 9.48 -6.03 -2.34
C LYS A 11 9.71 -5.41 -0.96
N THR A 12 10.65 -4.47 -0.89
CA THR A 12 10.87 -3.66 0.30
C THR A 12 9.67 -2.76 0.57
N LEU A 13 9.46 -2.39 1.84
CA LEU A 13 8.42 -1.44 2.26
C LEU A 13 8.38 -0.20 1.34
N VAL A 14 9.52 0.44 1.09
CA VAL A 14 9.60 1.63 0.20
C VAL A 14 9.00 1.35 -1.19
N LYS A 15 9.29 0.19 -1.80
CA LYS A 15 8.71 -0.19 -3.11
C LYS A 15 7.22 -0.48 -3.02
N GLN A 16 6.75 -1.12 -1.94
CA GLN A 16 5.32 -1.36 -1.72
C GLN A 16 4.57 -0.03 -1.62
N HIS A 17 5.08 0.90 -0.81
CA HIS A 17 4.54 2.25 -0.69
C HIS A 17 4.57 2.97 -2.05
N GLN A 18 5.67 2.92 -2.82
CA GLN A 18 5.72 3.52 -4.15
C GLN A 18 4.67 2.95 -5.12
N LEU A 19 4.44 1.64 -5.10
CA LEU A 19 3.41 1.01 -5.93
C LEU A 19 2.01 1.49 -5.53
N VAL A 20 1.74 1.54 -4.24
CA VAL A 20 0.45 2.03 -3.73
C VAL A 20 0.27 3.51 -4.04
N TYR A 21 1.30 4.34 -3.84
CA TYR A 21 1.25 5.76 -4.22
C TYR A 21 1.11 5.94 -5.73
N ALA A 22 1.72 5.10 -6.56
CA ALA A 22 1.55 5.17 -8.01
C ALA A 22 0.10 4.87 -8.44
N ALA A 23 -0.50 3.81 -7.88
CA ALA A 23 -1.91 3.47 -8.12
C ALA A 23 -2.87 4.52 -7.54
N LEU A 24 -2.51 5.11 -6.40
CA LEU A 24 -3.27 6.18 -5.78
C LEU A 24 -3.00 7.54 -6.43
N LYS A 25 -1.96 7.72 -7.24
CA LYS A 25 -1.59 9.04 -7.82
C LYS A 25 -2.73 9.64 -8.63
N GLU A 26 -3.49 8.81 -9.35
CA GLU A 26 -4.69 9.24 -10.08
C GLU A 26 -5.83 9.62 -9.13
N ALA A 27 -5.94 8.98 -7.97
CA ALA A 27 -6.94 9.27 -6.93
C ALA A 27 -6.49 10.36 -5.92
N MET A 28 -5.19 10.65 -5.83
CA MET A 28 -4.58 11.66 -4.95
C MET A 28 -4.39 13.01 -5.64
N ALA A 29 -4.76 13.12 -6.92
CA ALA A 29 -4.86 14.41 -7.63
C ALA A 29 -5.87 15.36 -6.97
N THR A 30 -6.75 14.84 -6.10
CA THR A 30 -7.55 15.63 -5.17
C THR A 30 -6.71 15.89 -3.90
N GLU A 31 -6.12 17.09 -3.82
CA GLU A 31 -5.14 17.57 -2.83
C GLU A 31 -5.65 17.66 -1.36
N GLU A 32 -6.19 16.60 -0.78
CA GLU A 32 -6.71 16.63 0.61
C GLU A 32 -5.92 15.75 1.60
N ILE A 33 -4.91 15.02 1.14
CA ILE A 33 -4.27 13.99 1.97
C ILE A 33 -2.84 14.40 2.37
N HIS A 34 -2.71 15.11 3.48
CA HIS A 34 -1.41 15.53 4.03
C HIS A 34 -0.61 14.38 4.68
N ALA A 35 -1.25 13.31 5.16
CA ALA A 35 -0.59 12.10 5.64
C ALA A 35 -1.58 10.91 5.74
N LEU A 36 -1.55 9.99 4.78
CA LEU A 36 -2.25 8.71 4.91
C LEU A 36 -1.28 7.65 5.43
N ALA A 37 -1.51 7.14 6.63
CA ALA A 37 -0.84 5.92 7.08
C ALA A 37 -1.43 4.73 6.30
N ILE A 38 -0.66 4.25 5.33
CA ILE A 38 -0.98 3.05 4.54
C ILE A 38 -0.18 1.90 5.12
N LYS A 39 -0.87 0.80 5.45
CA LYS A 39 -0.24 -0.47 5.79
C LYS A 39 -0.38 -1.41 4.60
N THR A 40 0.74 -1.91 4.10
CA THR A 40 0.79 -2.87 2.99
C THR A 40 1.06 -4.27 3.53
N TYR A 41 0.29 -5.24 3.04
CA TYR A 41 0.42 -6.64 3.42
C TYR A 41 0.38 -7.54 2.19
N THR A 42 1.14 -8.64 2.22
CA THR A 42 0.87 -9.75 1.30
C THR A 42 -0.38 -10.50 1.78
N PRO A 43 -1.07 -11.25 0.89
CA PRO A 43 -2.22 -12.05 1.29
C PRO A 43 -1.88 -13.05 2.41
N GLU A 44 -0.66 -13.60 2.38
CA GLU A 44 -0.15 -14.51 3.43
C GLU A 44 0.06 -13.78 4.75
N ALA A 45 0.76 -12.64 4.74
CA ALA A 45 1.00 -11.84 5.95
C ALA A 45 -0.31 -11.31 6.55
N TRP A 46 -1.30 -10.99 5.71
CA TRP A 46 -2.63 -10.58 6.18
C TRP A 46 -3.37 -11.74 6.85
N LYS A 47 -3.22 -12.96 6.33
CA LYS A 47 -3.82 -14.17 6.89
C LYS A 47 -3.20 -14.55 8.24
N GLU A 48 -1.91 -14.32 8.43
CA GLU A 48 -1.22 -14.51 9.73
C GLU A 48 -1.53 -13.40 10.75
N ALA A 49 -1.88 -12.20 10.28
CA ALA A 49 -2.22 -11.07 11.15
C ALA A 49 -3.69 -11.06 11.63
N SER A 50 -4.51 -12.02 11.16
CA SER A 50 -5.95 -12.16 11.45
C SER A 50 -6.25 -13.19 12.53
#